data_AF-A0AA40CIU1-F1
#
_entry.id   AF-A0AA40CIU1-F1
#
_cell.length_a   1.000
_cell.length_b   1.000
_cell.length_c   1.000
_cell.angle_alpha   90.00
_cell.angle_beta   90.00
_cell.angle_gamma   90.00
#
_symmetry.space_group_name_H-M   'P 1'
#
loop_
_entity.id
_entity.type
_entity.pdbx_description
1 polymer ?
#
loop_
_entity_poly.entity_id
_entity_poly.type
_entity_poly.pdbx_seq_one_letter_code
_entity_poly.pdbx_strand_id
1 'polypeptide(L)'
;MVKRALDAGAHGICVPLLNTADDARKLVSSAKFPPQGKRGFSPELAIGKFASKRTGDYLLQANDALVTIAQIETKEALDNVDEIAAVPGIDVLFIGPFDLANDIGHPIIGGIMHDELKAAFDRIYKAATDNGKWAGIYCNNGTEGHEYAQKGFHMVSIGADLVDIPSHFDNALCMARGPIVRIAPNECSVCDPQAWKEIYAVNAGFTKTDFYLTQAPNLSPHADSFTQLDEKKHTFRRRMIQHIFTFKTVLDNEKYIDVVTELFMQRMAELADKGTVFDISEWVHWYTFDVIGELFFGRMFGFLRERKDIGGYIAAVDIILPHAIRVAVLPKLLWPLQILVLPFSAKLRRSLSVFKSLTAVSKKLVDERVESGKGRPDMLERLLEVSREKSPDFDITDVYTESYTAIFAGSDTTAVAIRSALYNLCKNPDAYAKLQREIDQYQAEGKLSSIITYAEASNMPYVTAVCKEAMRVFPSIALSFPRHVPKGGRNLCGYYIPAGYRVGVNPAAFHFVKSIFGEDADDFNPDRWFRSDAKEMERHMFQFGQGSRQCIGKNVRAHVTLFSHER
;
A
#
# COMPACT_ATOMS: atom_id res chain seq x y z
N MET A 1 30.40 -18.12 18.95
CA MET A 1 30.33 -17.28 17.74
C MET A 1 31.46 -16.27 17.65
N VAL A 2 31.89 -15.66 18.77
CA VAL A 2 33.04 -14.73 18.88
C VAL A 2 34.25 -15.12 18.03
N LYS A 3 34.83 -16.32 18.23
CA LYS A 3 35.98 -16.80 17.43
C LYS A 3 35.75 -16.74 15.92
N ARG A 4 34.56 -17.11 15.44
CA ARG A 4 34.27 -17.11 13.99
C ARG A 4 34.27 -15.69 13.41
N ALA A 5 33.70 -14.72 14.12
CA ALA A 5 33.70 -13.32 13.69
C ALA A 5 35.13 -12.73 13.69
N LEU A 6 35.92 -13.06 14.71
CA LEU A 6 37.32 -12.63 14.78
C LEU A 6 38.21 -13.29 13.71
N ASP A 7 37.97 -14.56 13.38
CA ASP A 7 38.69 -15.27 12.31
C ASP A 7 38.27 -14.76 10.92
N ALA A 8 37.08 -14.16 10.80
CA ALA A 8 36.63 -13.44 9.61
C ALA A 8 37.23 -12.03 9.47
N GLY A 9 38.03 -11.58 10.43
CA GLY A 9 38.77 -10.31 10.36
C GLY A 9 38.16 -9.14 11.16
N ALA A 10 37.21 -9.41 12.06
CA ALA A 10 36.68 -8.36 12.94
C ALA A 10 37.77 -7.83 13.91
N HIS A 11 37.86 -6.50 14.03
CA HIS A 11 38.76 -5.80 14.97
C HIS A 11 38.07 -5.43 16.29
N GLY A 12 36.78 -5.77 16.42
CA GLY A 12 36.05 -5.69 17.66
C GLY A 12 34.80 -6.56 17.64
N ILE A 13 34.28 -6.89 18.81
CA ILE A 13 33.08 -7.73 18.99
C ILE A 13 32.15 -7.06 19.99
N CYS A 14 30.95 -6.73 19.54
CA CYS A 14 29.82 -6.32 20.37
C CYS A 14 28.93 -7.52 20.66
N VAL A 15 28.70 -7.80 21.95
CA VAL A 15 27.85 -8.91 22.38
C VAL A 15 26.57 -8.35 23.01
N PRO A 16 25.41 -8.55 22.36
CA PRO A 16 24.10 -8.26 22.94
C PRO A 16 23.73 -9.29 24.02
N LEU A 17 22.71 -8.96 24.82
CA LEU A 17 22.11 -9.79 25.88
C LEU A 17 23.12 -10.31 26.90
N LEU A 18 24.09 -9.45 27.25
CA LEU A 18 25.07 -9.72 28.30
C LEU A 18 24.57 -9.12 29.61
N ASN A 19 24.13 -9.98 30.53
CA ASN A 19 23.43 -9.53 31.74
C ASN A 19 24.30 -9.53 33.01
N THR A 20 25.39 -10.29 33.02
CA THR A 20 26.19 -10.52 34.24
C THR A 20 27.70 -10.38 34.00
N ALA A 21 28.45 -10.16 35.08
CA ALA A 21 29.91 -10.16 35.03
C ALA A 21 30.50 -11.51 34.57
N ASP A 22 29.82 -12.63 34.80
CA ASP A 22 30.23 -13.94 34.28
C ASP A 22 30.11 -14.02 32.76
N ASP A 23 29.08 -13.40 32.18
CA ASP A 23 28.94 -13.34 30.72
C ASP A 23 30.01 -12.45 30.08
N ALA A 24 30.37 -11.34 30.74
CA ALA A 24 31.54 -10.54 30.37
C ALA A 24 32.85 -11.35 30.45
N ARG A 25 33.08 -12.13 31.52
CA ARG A 25 34.26 -13.01 31.62
C ARG A 25 34.29 -14.05 30.50
N LYS A 26 33.15 -14.64 30.13
CA LYS A 26 33.04 -15.58 29.00
C LYS A 26 33.37 -14.91 27.66
N LEU A 27 32.92 -13.67 27.45
CA LEU A 27 33.26 -12.87 26.27
C LEU A 27 34.77 -12.67 26.17
N VAL A 28 35.41 -12.14 27.22
CA VAL A 28 36.87 -11.91 27.25
C VAL A 28 37.63 -13.21 27.01
N SER A 29 37.27 -14.29 27.73
CA SER A 29 37.90 -15.59 27.56
C SER A 29 37.75 -16.15 26.14
N SER A 30 36.69 -15.81 25.42
CA SER A 30 36.47 -16.28 24.04
C SER A 30 37.15 -15.41 22.99
N ALA A 31 37.41 -14.14 23.32
CA ALA A 31 37.94 -13.13 22.41
C ALA A 31 39.48 -13.04 22.43
N LYS A 32 40.09 -13.16 23.61
CA LYS A 32 41.53 -12.94 23.80
C LYS A 32 42.33 -14.26 23.76
N PHE A 33 43.59 -14.18 23.31
CA PHE A 33 44.57 -15.27 23.34
C PHE A 33 45.14 -15.46 24.76
N PRO A 34 45.72 -16.64 25.07
CA PRO A 34 46.43 -16.87 26.32
C PRO A 34 47.52 -15.81 26.59
N PRO A 35 47.73 -15.37 27.85
CA PRO A 35 47.08 -15.85 29.08
C PRO A 35 45.73 -15.18 29.40
N GLN A 36 45.31 -14.15 28.67
CA GLN A 36 44.09 -13.38 28.98
C GLN A 36 42.79 -14.13 28.62
N GLY A 37 42.87 -15.09 27.69
CA GLY A 37 41.74 -15.90 27.29
C GLY A 37 42.15 -17.25 26.70
N LYS A 38 41.21 -17.89 26.01
CA LYS A 38 41.33 -19.24 25.46
C LYS A 38 41.06 -19.28 23.95
N ARG A 39 41.15 -18.13 23.25
CA ARG A 39 40.96 -18.07 21.79
C ARG A 39 41.95 -18.99 21.09
N GLY A 40 41.45 -19.89 20.23
CA GLY A 40 42.27 -20.76 19.40
C GLY A 40 42.92 -20.00 18.23
N PHE A 41 44.15 -20.38 17.87
CA PHE A 41 44.93 -19.73 16.82
C PHE A 41 44.72 -20.40 15.45
N SER A 42 44.24 -19.65 14.45
CA SER A 42 44.12 -20.10 13.04
C SER A 42 44.01 -18.88 12.09
N PRO A 43 45.12 -18.17 11.84
CA PRO A 43 45.11 -16.81 11.25
C PRO A 43 44.88 -16.74 9.73
N GLU A 44 44.73 -17.87 9.03
CA GLU A 44 44.92 -17.94 7.57
C GLU A 44 43.77 -17.39 6.70
N LEU A 45 42.64 -16.98 7.29
CA LEU A 45 41.41 -16.75 6.51
C LEU A 45 41.11 -15.28 6.15
N ALA A 46 41.69 -14.26 6.82
CA ALA A 46 41.39 -12.85 6.47
C ALA A 46 42.59 -11.89 6.59
N ILE A 47 43.25 -11.81 7.74
CA ILE A 47 44.26 -10.76 8.02
C ILE A 47 45.63 -11.11 7.42
N GLY A 48 46.00 -12.40 7.37
CA GLY A 48 47.27 -12.86 6.82
C GLY A 48 47.41 -12.77 5.29
N LYS A 49 46.29 -12.57 4.55
CA LYS A 49 46.31 -12.55 3.08
C LYS A 49 46.56 -11.17 2.45
N PHE A 50 46.38 -10.08 3.21
CA PHE A 50 46.45 -8.72 2.68
C PHE A 50 47.46 -7.80 3.40
N ALA A 51 48.05 -8.23 4.52
CA ALA A 51 49.03 -7.45 5.27
C ALA A 51 50.39 -8.18 5.36
N SER A 52 51.48 -7.48 5.02
CA SER A 52 52.87 -7.97 5.07
C SER A 52 53.48 -8.03 6.48
N LYS A 53 52.67 -8.28 7.52
CA LYS A 53 53.15 -8.38 8.91
C LYS A 53 53.59 -9.80 9.25
N ARG A 54 54.67 -9.94 10.04
CA ARG A 54 55.14 -11.23 10.54
C ARG A 54 54.16 -11.77 11.58
N THR A 55 53.89 -13.07 11.56
CA THR A 55 52.97 -13.75 12.51
C THR A 55 53.28 -13.47 13.98
N GLY A 56 54.55 -13.27 14.34
CA GLY A 56 54.97 -12.92 15.70
C GLY A 56 54.44 -11.56 16.17
N ASP A 57 54.48 -10.54 15.31
CA ASP A 57 54.02 -9.18 15.65
C ASP A 57 52.52 -9.16 15.90
N TYR A 58 51.76 -9.96 15.16
CA TYR A 58 50.33 -10.14 15.37
C TYR A 58 50.03 -10.72 16.75
N LEU A 59 50.71 -11.79 17.16
CA LEU A 59 50.47 -12.42 18.46
C LEU A 59 50.80 -11.49 19.64
N LEU A 60 51.77 -10.59 19.47
CA LEU A 60 52.11 -9.60 20.49
C LEU A 60 51.06 -8.49 20.61
N GLN A 61 50.35 -8.15 19.52
CA GLN A 61 49.42 -7.01 19.47
C GLN A 61 47.94 -7.42 19.48
N ALA A 62 47.62 -8.68 19.17
CA ALA A 62 46.24 -9.11 18.87
C ALA A 62 45.26 -8.92 20.03
N ASN A 63 45.71 -9.06 21.27
CA ASN A 63 44.86 -8.83 22.44
C ASN A 63 44.58 -7.35 22.66
N ASP A 64 45.61 -6.51 22.48
CA ASP A 64 45.53 -5.07 22.75
C ASP A 64 44.83 -4.31 21.62
N ALA A 65 44.93 -4.80 20.39
CA ALA A 65 44.26 -4.22 19.22
C ALA A 65 42.78 -4.60 19.10
N LEU A 66 42.30 -5.58 19.88
CA LEU A 66 40.94 -6.09 19.79
C LEU A 66 40.01 -5.39 20.77
N VAL A 67 38.95 -4.76 20.27
CA VAL A 67 37.93 -4.11 21.11
C VAL A 67 36.82 -5.09 21.48
N THR A 68 36.58 -5.31 22.77
CA THR A 68 35.46 -6.11 23.28
C THR A 68 34.42 -5.21 23.92
N ILE A 69 33.18 -5.36 23.46
CA ILE A 69 32.09 -4.45 23.76
C ILE A 69 30.96 -5.26 24.41
N ALA A 70 30.59 -4.87 25.63
CA ALA A 70 29.41 -5.39 26.31
C ALA A 70 28.25 -4.43 26.06
N GLN A 71 27.20 -4.92 25.39
CA GLN A 71 26.02 -4.12 25.13
C GLN A 71 25.08 -4.20 26.34
N ILE A 72 24.75 -3.04 26.92
CA ILE A 72 23.84 -2.91 28.04
C ILE A 72 22.46 -2.53 27.51
N GLU A 73 21.57 -3.52 27.50
CA GLU A 73 20.26 -3.43 26.84
C GLU A 73 19.12 -4.09 27.62
N THR A 74 19.39 -4.60 28.82
CA THR A 74 18.38 -5.19 29.70
C THR A 74 18.45 -4.54 31.08
N LYS A 75 17.35 -4.60 31.83
CA LYS A 75 17.31 -4.16 33.23
C LYS A 75 18.32 -4.94 34.08
N GLU A 76 18.47 -6.24 33.84
CA GLU A 76 19.45 -7.07 34.56
C GLU A 76 20.89 -6.61 34.31
N ALA A 77 21.25 -6.33 33.05
CA ALA A 77 22.56 -5.79 32.70
C ALA A 77 22.80 -4.42 33.34
N LEU A 78 21.77 -3.55 33.37
CA LEU A 78 21.83 -2.25 34.03
C LEU A 78 22.01 -2.39 35.55
N ASP A 79 21.32 -3.33 36.18
CA ASP A 79 21.41 -3.57 37.62
C ASP A 79 22.83 -4.06 38.01
N ASN A 80 23.47 -4.85 37.14
CA ASN A 80 24.83 -5.40 37.31
C ASN A 80 25.95 -4.57 36.65
N VAL A 81 25.65 -3.36 36.16
CA VAL A 81 26.54 -2.62 35.25
C VAL A 81 27.94 -2.36 35.81
N ASP A 82 28.05 -2.09 37.11
CA ASP A 82 29.33 -1.85 37.79
C ASP A 82 30.21 -3.10 37.85
N GLU A 83 29.60 -4.27 38.09
CA GLU A 83 30.31 -5.55 38.11
C GLU A 83 30.77 -5.96 36.72
N ILE A 84 29.95 -5.68 35.69
CA ILE A 84 30.30 -5.89 34.28
C ILE A 84 31.46 -4.97 33.89
N ALA A 85 31.39 -3.69 34.27
CA ALA A 85 32.42 -2.68 34.00
C ALA A 85 33.77 -3.04 34.64
N ALA A 86 33.76 -3.66 35.81
CA ALA A 86 34.96 -4.06 36.53
C ALA A 86 35.71 -5.25 35.89
N VAL A 87 35.10 -5.97 34.93
CA VAL A 87 35.73 -7.15 34.31
C VAL A 87 36.97 -6.75 33.50
N PRO A 88 38.16 -7.28 33.82
CA PRO A 88 39.36 -7.05 33.03
C PRO A 88 39.20 -7.58 31.60
N GLY A 89 39.62 -6.78 30.63
CA GLY A 89 39.58 -7.15 29.22
C GLY A 89 38.28 -6.80 28.50
N ILE A 90 37.24 -6.28 29.18
CA ILE A 90 36.15 -5.50 28.56
C ILE A 90 36.68 -4.09 28.28
N ASP A 91 36.39 -3.56 27.10
CA ASP A 91 36.91 -2.27 26.64
C ASP A 91 35.81 -1.19 26.58
N VAL A 92 34.59 -1.58 26.19
CA VAL A 92 33.45 -0.66 25.99
C VAL A 92 32.18 -1.19 26.66
N LEU A 93 31.44 -0.32 27.36
CA LEU A 93 30.02 -0.52 27.64
C LEU A 93 29.21 0.27 26.61
N PHE A 94 28.42 -0.44 25.81
CA PHE A 94 27.65 0.16 24.72
C PHE A 94 26.16 0.15 25.05
N ILE A 95 25.50 1.30 24.96
CA ILE A 95 24.08 1.44 25.29
C ILE A 95 23.25 1.05 24.06
N GLY A 96 22.36 0.07 24.23
CA GLY A 96 21.28 -0.25 23.30
C GLY A 96 19.99 0.45 23.73
N PRO A 97 19.70 1.69 23.28
CA PRO A 97 18.69 2.54 23.89
C PRO A 97 17.27 1.99 23.75
N PHE A 98 16.93 1.40 22.61
CA PHE A 98 15.58 0.88 22.34
C PHE A 98 15.27 -0.39 23.13
N ASP A 99 16.19 -1.35 23.15
CA ASP A 99 16.02 -2.59 23.89
C ASP A 99 16.03 -2.32 25.39
N LEU A 100 16.93 -1.45 25.89
CA LEU A 100 16.94 -1.04 27.29
C LEU A 100 15.63 -0.36 27.68
N ALA A 101 15.15 0.58 26.87
CA ALA A 101 13.89 1.28 27.07
C ALA A 101 12.69 0.31 27.17
N ASN A 102 12.63 -0.68 26.28
CA ASN A 102 11.59 -1.71 26.31
C ASN A 102 11.67 -2.55 27.59
N ASP A 103 12.87 -2.99 27.97
CA ASP A 103 13.07 -3.92 29.09
C ASP A 103 12.80 -3.25 30.46
N ILE A 104 13.11 -1.95 30.60
CA ILE A 104 12.79 -1.19 31.82
C ILE A 104 11.34 -0.66 31.85
N GLY A 105 10.53 -0.94 30.83
CA GLY A 105 9.10 -0.58 30.76
C GLY A 105 8.79 0.83 30.26
N HIS A 106 9.76 1.50 29.63
CA HIS A 106 9.64 2.87 29.12
C HIS A 106 10.03 2.96 27.64
N PRO A 107 9.27 2.33 26.72
CA PRO A 107 9.61 2.26 25.30
C PRO A 107 9.73 3.66 24.68
N ILE A 108 10.70 3.84 23.77
CA ILE A 108 10.85 5.09 23.00
C ILE A 108 9.76 5.14 21.93
N ILE A 109 8.71 5.92 22.17
CA ILE A 109 7.58 6.11 21.24
C ILE A 109 7.60 7.54 20.74
N GLY A 110 7.58 7.72 19.41
CA GLY A 110 7.60 9.06 18.79
C GLY A 110 8.88 9.86 19.07
N GLY A 111 9.98 9.18 19.40
CA GLY A 111 11.25 9.84 19.75
C GLY A 111 11.32 10.40 21.18
N ILE A 112 10.29 10.18 22.00
CA ILE A 112 10.26 10.65 23.38
C ILE A 112 11.03 9.67 24.28
N MET A 113 12.04 10.18 25.00
CA MET A 113 12.78 9.43 26.02
C MET A 113 12.35 9.85 27.43
N HIS A 114 11.90 8.86 28.21
CA HIS A 114 11.56 9.03 29.63
C HIS A 114 12.80 9.38 30.48
N ASP A 115 12.59 10.07 31.60
CA ASP A 115 13.69 10.52 32.46
C ASP A 115 14.42 9.34 33.13
N GLU A 116 13.71 8.24 33.40
CA GLU A 116 14.29 6.99 33.89
C GLU A 116 15.29 6.38 32.89
N LEU A 117 14.99 6.47 31.59
CA LEU A 117 15.89 5.99 30.54
C LEU A 117 17.15 6.87 30.44
N LYS A 118 16.99 8.19 30.53
CA LYS A 118 18.13 9.13 30.56
C LYS A 118 19.02 8.86 31.78
N ALA A 119 18.41 8.66 32.95
CA ALA A 119 19.14 8.31 34.17
C ALA A 119 19.88 6.97 34.04
N ALA A 120 19.31 5.98 33.34
CA ALA A 120 19.99 4.73 33.02
C ALA A 120 21.22 4.96 32.14
N PHE A 121 21.13 5.82 31.12
CA PHE A 121 22.28 6.15 30.28
C PHE A 121 23.41 6.80 31.08
N ASP A 122 23.08 7.74 31.97
CA ASP A 122 24.05 8.39 32.85
C ASP A 122 24.71 7.38 33.81
N ARG A 123 23.95 6.42 34.35
CA ARG A 123 24.48 5.33 35.18
C ARG A 123 25.47 4.46 34.42
N ILE A 124 25.15 4.05 33.19
CA ILE A 124 26.03 3.23 32.35
C ILE A 124 27.31 3.99 31.99
N TYR A 125 27.17 5.26 31.61
CA TYR A 125 28.30 6.14 31.34
C TYR A 125 29.25 6.26 32.54
N LYS A 126 28.69 6.47 33.73
CA LYS A 126 29.46 6.56 34.98
C LYS A 126 30.18 5.25 35.29
N ALA A 127 29.47 4.12 35.23
CA ALA A 127 30.06 2.80 35.49
C ALA A 127 31.23 2.49 34.56
N ALA A 128 31.09 2.83 33.27
CA ALA A 128 32.17 2.69 32.29
C ALA A 128 33.38 3.54 32.68
N THR A 129 33.18 4.84 32.87
CA THR A 129 34.27 5.81 33.09
C THR A 129 34.99 5.61 34.42
N ASP A 130 34.26 5.31 35.51
CA ASP A 130 34.84 4.98 36.82
C ASP A 130 35.77 3.75 36.77
N ASN A 131 35.49 2.80 35.87
CA ASN A 131 36.29 1.59 35.67
C ASN A 131 37.31 1.71 34.52
N GLY A 132 37.54 2.93 34.01
CA GLY A 132 38.49 3.18 32.92
C GLY A 132 38.09 2.56 31.58
N LYS A 133 36.79 2.33 31.37
CA LYS A 133 36.21 1.79 30.12
C LYS A 133 35.66 2.93 29.26
N TRP A 134 35.56 2.67 27.96
CA TRP A 134 34.87 3.59 27.06
C TRP A 134 33.35 3.39 27.16
N ALA A 135 32.61 4.50 27.11
CA ALA A 135 31.17 4.50 27.00
C ALA A 135 30.76 4.69 25.53
N GLY A 136 29.88 3.82 25.03
CA GLY A 136 29.33 3.91 23.68
C GLY A 136 27.81 3.99 23.67
N ILE A 137 27.24 4.55 22.61
CA ILE A 137 25.79 4.70 22.44
C ILE A 137 25.39 4.67 20.96
N TYR A 138 24.24 4.08 20.67
CA TYR A 138 23.57 4.19 19.38
C TYR A 138 22.73 5.46 19.31
N CYS A 139 22.93 6.29 18.28
CA CYS A 139 22.09 7.45 17.96
C CYS A 139 21.49 7.31 16.56
N ASN A 140 20.33 7.92 16.35
CA ASN A 140 19.57 7.81 15.09
C ASN A 140 20.02 8.81 14.01
N ASN A 141 20.74 9.86 14.39
CA ASN A 141 21.21 10.88 13.46
C ASN A 141 22.44 11.62 14.03
N GLY A 142 23.07 12.43 13.18
CA GLY A 142 24.26 13.20 13.54
C GLY A 142 24.04 14.27 14.62
N THR A 143 22.83 14.82 14.77
CA THR A 143 22.52 15.82 15.81
C THR A 143 22.58 15.17 17.19
N GLU A 144 21.85 14.07 17.37
CA GLU A 144 21.88 13.27 18.60
C GLU A 144 23.30 12.72 18.86
N GLY A 145 23.99 12.27 17.82
CA GLY A 145 25.38 11.84 17.92
C GLY A 145 26.32 12.95 18.44
N HIS A 146 26.14 14.19 17.97
CA HIS A 146 26.92 15.33 18.44
C HIS A 146 26.66 15.63 19.93
N GLU A 147 25.40 15.58 20.36
CA GLU A 147 25.02 15.81 21.75
C GLU A 147 25.69 14.82 22.71
N TYR A 148 25.67 13.53 22.40
CA TYR A 148 26.32 12.52 23.26
C TYR A 148 27.84 12.58 23.20
N ALA A 149 28.43 12.95 22.07
CA ALA A 149 29.86 13.21 21.99
C ALA A 149 30.27 14.39 22.91
N GLN A 150 29.47 15.47 22.96
CA GLN A 150 29.70 16.57 23.90
C GLN A 150 29.57 16.16 25.38
N LYS A 151 28.71 15.19 25.67
CA LYS A 151 28.59 14.56 27.00
C LYS A 151 29.74 13.61 27.35
N GLY A 152 30.71 13.44 26.45
CA GLY A 152 31.93 12.67 26.68
C GLY A 152 31.82 11.18 26.33
N PHE A 153 30.79 10.75 25.58
CA PHE A 153 30.76 9.40 25.03
C PHE A 153 31.89 9.21 24.00
N HIS A 154 32.49 8.03 24.01
CA HIS A 154 33.72 7.74 23.26
C HIS A 154 33.42 7.06 21.92
N MET A 155 32.33 6.29 21.86
CA MET A 155 31.90 5.54 20.68
C MET A 155 30.44 5.86 20.37
N VAL A 156 30.19 6.67 19.34
CA VAL A 156 28.85 7.19 19.04
C VAL A 156 28.44 6.78 17.63
N SER A 157 27.31 6.07 17.50
CA SER A 157 26.69 5.85 16.19
C SER A 157 26.03 7.14 15.70
N ILE A 158 25.94 7.34 14.39
CA ILE A 158 25.29 8.52 13.78
C ILE A 158 24.12 8.15 12.86
N GLY A 159 23.75 6.86 12.83
CA GLY A 159 22.70 6.31 11.96
C GLY A 159 22.81 4.79 11.83
N ALA A 160 21.97 4.22 10.98
CA ALA A 160 21.98 2.78 10.64
C ALA A 160 21.91 2.63 9.12
N ASP A 161 22.80 1.81 8.57
CA ASP A 161 22.88 1.56 7.13
C ASP A 161 21.57 1.05 6.52
N LEU A 162 20.84 0.19 7.24
CA LEU A 162 19.52 -0.32 6.88
C LEU A 162 18.46 0.78 6.71
N VAL A 163 18.65 1.95 7.31
CA VAL A 163 17.75 3.11 7.19
C VAL A 163 18.32 4.12 6.21
N ASP A 164 19.59 4.50 6.41
CA ASP A 164 20.22 5.60 5.69
C ASP A 164 20.47 5.27 4.21
N ILE A 165 20.85 4.02 3.89
CA ILE A 165 21.11 3.61 2.50
C ILE A 165 19.83 3.65 1.67
N PRO A 166 18.71 3.00 2.08
CA PRO A 166 17.45 3.12 1.35
C PRO A 166 16.96 4.56 1.26
N SER A 167 16.95 5.32 2.37
CA SER A 167 16.50 6.72 2.34
C SER A 167 17.32 7.58 1.39
N HIS A 168 18.64 7.38 1.31
CA HIS A 168 19.48 8.08 0.35
C HIS A 168 19.14 7.69 -1.09
N PHE A 169 19.05 6.39 -1.39
CA PHE A 169 18.76 5.93 -2.75
C PHE A 169 17.36 6.28 -3.20
N ASP A 170 16.35 6.22 -2.33
CA ASP A 170 14.98 6.63 -2.65
C ASP A 170 14.94 8.12 -2.98
N ASN A 171 15.58 8.97 -2.16
CA ASN A 171 15.66 10.41 -2.44
C ASN A 171 16.40 10.70 -3.75
N ALA A 172 17.57 10.09 -3.96
CA ALA A 172 18.37 10.26 -5.16
C ALA A 172 17.62 9.76 -6.41
N LEU A 173 16.90 8.66 -6.30
CA LEU A 173 16.12 8.06 -7.39
C LEU A 173 14.88 8.87 -7.70
N CYS A 174 14.17 9.39 -6.70
CA CYS A 174 13.06 10.32 -6.88
C CYS A 174 13.52 11.59 -7.60
N MET A 175 14.67 12.17 -7.21
CA MET A 175 15.25 13.33 -7.88
C MET A 175 15.72 13.00 -9.31
N ALA A 176 16.41 11.87 -9.51
CA ALA A 176 16.98 11.48 -10.80
C ALA A 176 15.91 11.06 -11.82
N ARG A 177 14.77 10.54 -11.36
CA ARG A 177 13.70 10.07 -12.24
C ARG A 177 12.96 11.19 -12.96
N GLY A 178 12.97 12.41 -12.42
CA GLY A 178 12.28 13.55 -13.03
C GLY A 178 10.78 13.29 -13.30
N PRO A 179 10.11 14.20 -14.01
CA PRO A 179 8.68 14.08 -14.33
C PRO A 179 8.34 12.97 -15.34
N ILE A 180 9.33 12.40 -16.03
CA ILE A 180 9.12 11.36 -17.05
C ILE A 180 10.26 10.35 -17.05
N VAL A 181 9.92 9.07 -16.97
CA VAL A 181 10.88 7.95 -16.97
C VAL A 181 10.54 6.98 -18.09
N ARG A 182 11.52 6.64 -18.93
CA ARG A 182 11.37 5.54 -19.90
C ARG A 182 11.47 4.19 -19.17
N ILE A 183 10.39 3.40 -19.19
CA ILE A 183 10.29 2.10 -18.50
C ILE A 183 10.37 0.90 -19.45
N ALA A 184 10.23 1.14 -20.76
CA ALA A 184 10.49 0.15 -21.82
C ALA A 184 10.99 0.87 -23.09
N PRO A 185 11.51 0.17 -24.12
CA PRO A 185 12.07 0.81 -25.32
C PRO A 185 11.13 1.84 -25.97
N ASN A 186 9.82 1.59 -25.94
CA ASN A 186 8.78 2.45 -26.49
C ASN A 186 7.72 2.89 -25.46
N GLU A 187 8.04 2.91 -24.16
CA GLU A 187 7.09 3.26 -23.10
C GLU A 187 7.71 4.16 -22.02
N CYS A 188 7.00 5.24 -21.67
CA CYS A 188 7.37 6.15 -20.60
C CYS A 188 6.26 6.25 -19.53
N SER A 189 6.66 6.23 -18.27
CA SER A 189 5.81 6.62 -17.15
C SER A 189 5.98 8.12 -16.89
N VAL A 190 4.86 8.83 -16.70
CA VAL A 190 4.81 10.27 -16.53
C VAL A 190 4.23 10.59 -15.16
N CYS A 191 4.84 11.53 -14.45
CA CYS A 191 4.41 12.04 -13.15
C CYS A 191 4.53 13.58 -13.14
N ASP A 192 3.81 14.23 -14.05
CA ASP A 192 3.81 15.69 -14.23
C ASP A 192 2.40 16.21 -14.44
N PRO A 193 1.95 17.27 -13.72
CA PRO A 193 0.58 17.77 -13.81
C PRO A 193 0.21 18.28 -15.20
N GLN A 194 1.15 18.94 -15.89
CA GLN A 194 0.89 19.53 -17.21
C GLN A 194 0.78 18.44 -18.28
N ALA A 195 1.72 17.50 -18.29
CA ALA A 195 1.69 16.36 -19.21
C ALA A 195 0.51 15.43 -18.93
N TRP A 196 0.15 15.21 -17.66
CA TRP A 196 -1.07 14.47 -17.27
C TRP A 196 -2.32 15.06 -17.94
N LYS A 197 -2.50 16.39 -17.81
CA LYS A 197 -3.63 17.10 -18.41
C LYS A 197 -3.67 16.95 -19.93
N GLU A 198 -2.51 16.98 -20.59
CA GLU A 198 -2.41 16.81 -22.04
C GLU A 198 -2.73 15.37 -22.49
N ILE A 199 -2.17 14.36 -21.82
CA ILE A 199 -2.33 12.94 -22.16
C ILE A 199 -3.79 12.49 -22.05
N TYR A 200 -4.52 12.99 -21.04
CA TYR A 200 -5.91 12.59 -20.77
C TYR A 200 -6.96 13.62 -21.19
N ALA A 201 -6.55 14.69 -21.88
CA ALA A 201 -7.48 15.68 -22.44
C ALA A 201 -8.41 15.07 -23.50
N VAL A 202 -9.65 15.56 -23.52
CA VAL A 202 -10.64 15.18 -24.53
C VAL A 202 -10.17 15.65 -25.91
N ASN A 203 -10.23 14.76 -26.91
CA ASN A 203 -9.82 15.03 -28.30
C ASN A 203 -8.33 15.35 -28.50
N ALA A 204 -7.44 15.03 -27.55
CA ALA A 204 -6.00 15.25 -27.69
C ALA A 204 -5.29 14.26 -28.67
N GLY A 205 -6.02 13.21 -29.10
CA GLY A 205 -5.56 12.17 -30.02
C GLY A 205 -4.82 11.00 -29.37
N PHE A 206 -4.70 11.01 -28.04
CA PHE A 206 -4.11 9.92 -27.25
C PHE A 206 -5.10 8.76 -27.08
N THR A 207 -4.78 7.59 -27.66
CA THR A 207 -5.70 6.44 -27.67
C THR A 207 -5.28 5.36 -26.66
N LYS A 208 -6.21 4.54 -26.15
CA LYS A 208 -5.88 3.40 -25.27
C LYS A 208 -4.96 2.41 -26.00
N THR A 209 -4.00 1.83 -25.27
CA THR A 209 -3.10 0.81 -25.80
C THR A 209 -3.72 -0.59 -25.70
N ASP A 210 -3.05 -1.59 -26.25
CA ASP A 210 -3.38 -3.01 -26.10
C ASP A 210 -3.31 -3.53 -24.66
N PHE A 211 -2.71 -2.80 -23.70
CA PHE A 211 -2.69 -3.12 -22.27
C PHE A 211 -4.05 -3.56 -21.73
N TYR A 212 -5.12 -2.89 -22.17
CA TYR A 212 -6.50 -3.13 -21.72
C TYR A 212 -7.10 -4.43 -22.26
N LEU A 213 -6.59 -5.01 -23.35
CA LEU A 213 -7.16 -6.19 -24.00
C LEU A 213 -7.02 -7.46 -23.17
N THR A 214 -6.03 -7.52 -22.28
CA THR A 214 -5.83 -8.65 -21.36
C THR A 214 -6.93 -8.81 -20.32
N GLN A 215 -7.76 -7.76 -20.15
CA GLN A 215 -8.87 -7.71 -19.22
C GLN A 215 -10.23 -7.86 -19.94
N ALA A 216 -10.22 -8.12 -21.25
CA ALA A 216 -11.45 -8.24 -22.03
C ALA A 216 -12.20 -9.54 -21.69
N PRO A 217 -13.51 -9.47 -21.40
CA PRO A 217 -14.30 -10.65 -21.06
C PRO A 217 -14.57 -11.55 -22.28
N ASN A 218 -14.49 -10.99 -23.51
CA ASN A 218 -14.68 -11.69 -24.79
C ASN A 218 -16.00 -12.50 -24.87
N LEU A 219 -17.08 -11.98 -24.27
CA LEU A 219 -18.42 -12.58 -24.28
C LEU A 219 -19.30 -12.10 -25.45
N SER A 220 -18.93 -10.98 -26.06
CA SER A 220 -19.55 -10.38 -27.24
C SER A 220 -18.50 -10.23 -28.34
N PRO A 221 -18.90 -10.27 -29.63
CA PRO A 221 -18.04 -9.83 -30.74
C PRO A 221 -17.54 -8.38 -30.57
N HIS A 222 -18.25 -7.59 -29.77
CA HIS A 222 -17.93 -6.21 -29.49
C HIS A 222 -17.29 -6.07 -28.10
N ALA A 223 -16.20 -5.29 -28.02
CA ALA A 223 -15.54 -4.98 -26.74
C ALA A 223 -16.44 -4.11 -25.85
N ASP A 224 -16.38 -4.38 -24.54
CA ASP A 224 -17.08 -3.64 -23.49
C ASP A 224 -16.58 -2.19 -23.35
N SER A 225 -17.31 -1.39 -22.58
CA SER A 225 -16.98 0.02 -22.35
C SER A 225 -15.60 0.25 -21.72
N PHE A 226 -15.04 -0.70 -20.97
CA PHE A 226 -13.71 -0.61 -20.39
C PHE A 226 -12.61 -1.00 -21.39
N THR A 227 -12.76 -2.07 -22.17
CA THR A 227 -11.69 -2.56 -23.07
C THR A 227 -11.72 -2.04 -24.50
N GLN A 228 -12.79 -1.36 -24.92
CA GLN A 228 -12.91 -0.77 -26.25
C GLN A 228 -11.79 0.24 -26.55
N LEU A 229 -10.88 -0.08 -27.48
CA LEU A 229 -9.74 0.78 -27.81
C LEU A 229 -10.12 1.92 -28.74
N ASP A 230 -11.05 1.70 -29.67
CA ASP A 230 -11.48 2.72 -30.64
C ASP A 230 -12.32 3.81 -29.96
N GLU A 231 -11.95 5.07 -30.19
CA GLU A 231 -12.60 6.21 -29.54
C GLU A 231 -14.02 6.47 -30.02
N LYS A 232 -14.30 6.25 -31.31
CA LYS A 232 -15.63 6.49 -31.88
C LYS A 232 -16.60 5.42 -31.36
N LYS A 233 -16.20 4.15 -31.41
CA LYS A 233 -16.98 3.03 -30.85
C LYS A 233 -17.20 3.20 -29.36
N HIS A 234 -16.15 3.56 -28.61
CA HIS A 234 -16.31 3.81 -27.17
C HIS A 234 -17.26 4.97 -26.88
N THR A 235 -17.13 6.09 -27.59
CA THR A 235 -18.01 7.26 -27.40
C THR A 235 -19.47 6.90 -27.70
N PHE A 236 -19.71 6.14 -28.76
CA PHE A 236 -21.04 5.63 -29.10
C PHE A 236 -21.60 4.74 -27.99
N ARG A 237 -20.86 3.72 -27.55
CA ARG A 237 -21.27 2.82 -26.45
C ARG A 237 -21.54 3.56 -25.16
N ARG A 238 -20.62 4.46 -24.77
CA ARG A 238 -20.78 5.26 -23.56
C ARG A 238 -22.06 6.09 -23.60
N ARG A 239 -22.40 6.70 -24.73
CA ARG A 239 -23.64 7.49 -24.87
C ARG A 239 -24.89 6.64 -24.63
N MET A 240 -24.90 5.39 -25.09
CA MET A 240 -26.03 4.48 -24.90
C MET A 240 -26.24 4.14 -23.41
N ILE A 241 -25.19 3.80 -22.66
CA ILE A 241 -25.35 3.27 -21.30
C ILE A 241 -25.09 4.27 -20.17
N GLN A 242 -24.54 5.46 -20.44
CA GLN A 242 -24.16 6.42 -19.37
C GLN A 242 -25.33 6.89 -18.49
N HIS A 243 -26.55 6.94 -19.03
CA HIS A 243 -27.73 7.41 -18.30
C HIS A 243 -28.09 6.47 -17.13
N ILE A 244 -27.70 5.19 -17.23
CA ILE A 244 -27.89 4.15 -16.21
C ILE A 244 -27.03 4.43 -14.97
N PHE A 245 -25.86 5.05 -15.15
CA PHE A 245 -24.89 5.35 -14.09
C PHE A 245 -24.93 6.82 -13.63
N THR A 246 -25.98 7.56 -13.97
CA THR A 246 -26.14 8.94 -13.51
C THR A 246 -26.36 8.97 -12.01
N PHE A 247 -25.95 10.07 -11.39
CA PHE A 247 -26.12 10.28 -9.95
C PHE A 247 -27.60 10.13 -9.51
N LYS A 248 -28.54 10.64 -10.32
CA LYS A 248 -29.99 10.46 -10.08
C LYS A 248 -30.38 8.98 -10.04
N THR A 249 -29.97 8.18 -11.05
CA THR A 249 -30.31 6.76 -11.10
C THR A 249 -29.74 6.01 -9.91
N VAL A 250 -28.53 6.36 -9.46
CA VAL A 250 -27.92 5.74 -8.26
C VAL A 250 -28.74 6.06 -7.01
N LEU A 251 -29.11 7.33 -6.81
CA LEU A 251 -29.97 7.73 -5.68
C LEU A 251 -31.36 7.09 -5.73
N ASP A 252 -31.99 6.99 -6.90
CA ASP A 252 -33.29 6.31 -7.06
C ASP A 252 -33.24 4.84 -6.60
N ASN A 253 -32.04 4.24 -6.57
CA ASN A 253 -31.77 2.86 -6.18
C ASN A 253 -31.08 2.72 -4.80
N GLU A 254 -30.88 3.82 -4.06
CA GLU A 254 -30.20 3.84 -2.75
C GLU A 254 -30.77 2.84 -1.76
N LYS A 255 -32.10 2.76 -1.68
CA LYS A 255 -32.83 1.79 -0.83
C LYS A 255 -32.40 0.33 -0.99
N TYR A 256 -31.83 -0.04 -2.13
CA TYR A 256 -31.35 -1.41 -2.36
C TYR A 256 -29.97 -1.65 -1.76
N ILE A 257 -29.16 -0.59 -1.65
CA ILE A 257 -27.88 -0.60 -0.92
C ILE A 257 -28.16 -0.66 0.58
N ASP A 258 -29.20 0.04 1.06
CA ASP A 258 -29.62 0.03 2.47
C ASP A 258 -29.93 -1.39 2.96
N VAL A 259 -30.64 -2.20 2.17
CA VAL A 259 -30.97 -3.60 2.51
C VAL A 259 -29.70 -4.44 2.74
N VAL A 260 -28.64 -4.21 1.96
CA VAL A 260 -27.35 -4.90 2.11
C VAL A 260 -26.60 -4.35 3.33
N THR A 261 -26.68 -3.04 3.55
CA THR A 261 -26.05 -2.35 4.69
C THR A 261 -26.64 -2.80 6.02
N GLU A 262 -27.97 -2.95 6.11
CA GLU A 262 -28.64 -3.53 7.27
C GLU A 262 -28.10 -4.91 7.61
N LEU A 263 -28.01 -5.79 6.61
CA LEU A 263 -27.48 -7.13 6.80
C LEU A 263 -26.01 -7.08 7.22
N PHE A 264 -25.20 -6.22 6.63
CA PHE A 264 -23.80 -6.06 7.01
C PHE A 264 -23.68 -5.62 8.48
N MET A 265 -24.41 -4.59 8.89
CA MET A 265 -24.40 -4.07 10.26
C MET A 265 -24.92 -5.11 11.26
N GLN A 266 -25.95 -5.88 10.90
CA GLN A 266 -26.41 -7.01 11.71
C GLN A 266 -25.28 -8.02 11.92
N ARG A 267 -24.53 -8.37 10.88
CA ARG A 267 -23.39 -9.31 11.01
C ARG A 267 -22.27 -8.74 11.86
N MET A 268 -21.97 -7.44 11.75
CA MET A 268 -20.97 -6.79 12.58
C MET A 268 -21.37 -6.80 14.06
N ALA A 269 -22.64 -6.51 14.37
CA ALA A 269 -23.18 -6.58 15.73
C ALA A 269 -23.08 -8.00 16.31
N GLU A 270 -23.48 -9.03 15.56
CA GLU A 270 -23.38 -10.43 15.99
C GLU A 270 -21.93 -10.87 16.32
N LEU A 271 -20.94 -10.32 15.62
CA LEU A 271 -19.51 -10.60 15.88
C LEU A 271 -19.00 -9.82 17.10
N ALA A 272 -19.42 -8.56 17.23
CA ALA A 272 -19.07 -7.70 18.34
C ALA A 272 -19.61 -8.24 19.67
N ASP A 273 -20.88 -8.67 19.70
CA ASP A 273 -21.53 -9.28 20.88
C ASP A 273 -20.79 -10.53 21.39
N LYS A 274 -20.13 -11.25 20.47
CA LYS A 274 -19.34 -12.44 20.77
C LYS A 274 -17.87 -12.16 21.07
N GLY A 275 -17.41 -10.91 20.92
CA GLY A 275 -15.99 -10.56 21.00
C GLY A 275 -15.13 -11.32 20.00
N THR A 276 -15.68 -11.71 18.85
CA THR A 276 -14.95 -12.49 17.84
C THR A 276 -13.99 -11.60 17.08
N VAL A 277 -12.71 -11.98 16.99
CA VAL A 277 -11.74 -11.34 16.09
C VAL A 277 -12.00 -11.83 14.67
N PHE A 278 -12.12 -10.90 13.72
CA PHE A 278 -12.39 -11.22 12.31
C PHE A 278 -11.63 -10.27 11.37
N ASP A 279 -11.46 -10.68 10.11
CA ASP A 279 -10.87 -9.83 9.08
C ASP A 279 -11.92 -8.94 8.41
N ILE A 280 -11.99 -7.67 8.80
CA ILE A 280 -12.91 -6.69 8.20
C ILE A 280 -12.71 -6.53 6.68
N SER A 281 -11.51 -6.82 6.16
CA SER A 281 -11.24 -6.78 4.72
C SER A 281 -12.10 -7.77 3.95
N GLU A 282 -12.23 -9.01 4.45
CA GLU A 282 -13.06 -10.03 3.82
C GLU A 282 -14.54 -9.63 3.84
N TRP A 283 -15.02 -9.16 4.99
CA TRP A 283 -16.41 -8.74 5.17
C TRP A 283 -16.79 -7.56 4.28
N VAL A 284 -15.90 -6.57 4.12
CA VAL A 284 -16.10 -5.45 3.20
C VAL A 284 -16.16 -5.94 1.75
N HIS A 285 -15.35 -6.94 1.39
CA HIS A 285 -15.40 -7.50 0.03
C HIS A 285 -16.71 -8.26 -0.22
N TRP A 286 -17.19 -9.03 0.76
CA TRP A 286 -18.50 -9.68 0.71
C TRP A 286 -19.64 -8.67 0.59
N TYR A 287 -19.55 -7.57 1.32
CA TYR A 287 -20.50 -6.47 1.25
C TYR A 287 -20.58 -5.89 -0.16
N THR A 288 -19.46 -5.53 -0.79
CA THR A 288 -19.50 -4.90 -2.12
C THR A 288 -19.98 -5.83 -3.23
N PHE A 289 -19.68 -7.13 -3.15
CA PHE A 289 -20.27 -8.13 -4.05
C PHE A 289 -21.79 -8.21 -3.91
N ASP A 290 -22.30 -8.27 -2.68
CA ASP A 290 -23.75 -8.30 -2.45
C ASP A 290 -24.43 -6.97 -2.81
N VAL A 291 -23.76 -5.83 -2.63
CA VAL A 291 -24.23 -4.51 -3.11
C VAL A 291 -24.39 -4.51 -4.62
N ILE A 292 -23.41 -4.99 -5.38
CA ILE A 292 -23.54 -5.04 -6.85
C ILE A 292 -24.61 -6.04 -7.28
N GLY A 293 -24.68 -7.21 -6.63
CA GLY A 293 -25.75 -8.17 -6.88
C GLY A 293 -27.13 -7.54 -6.70
N GLU A 294 -27.33 -6.91 -5.54
CA GLU A 294 -28.60 -6.29 -5.17
C GLU A 294 -28.89 -5.10 -6.09
N LEU A 295 -27.98 -4.14 -6.26
CA LEU A 295 -28.16 -2.92 -7.05
C LEU A 295 -28.38 -3.20 -8.55
N PHE A 296 -27.65 -4.15 -9.11
CA PHE A 296 -27.62 -4.38 -10.55
C PHE A 296 -28.61 -5.47 -11.00
N PHE A 297 -28.69 -6.59 -10.29
CA PHE A 297 -29.50 -7.77 -10.68
C PHE A 297 -30.79 -7.92 -9.87
N GLY A 298 -30.99 -7.06 -8.85
CA GLY A 298 -32.15 -7.12 -7.99
C GLY A 298 -32.11 -8.24 -6.95
N ARG A 299 -30.92 -8.81 -6.70
CA ARG A 299 -30.71 -9.83 -5.67
C ARG A 299 -29.24 -9.92 -5.24
N MET A 300 -29.00 -9.96 -3.93
CA MET A 300 -27.69 -10.32 -3.37
C MET A 300 -27.20 -11.68 -3.87
N PHE A 301 -25.88 -11.85 -3.99
CA PHE A 301 -25.26 -13.14 -4.33
C PHE A 301 -25.16 -14.09 -3.14
N GLY A 302 -25.24 -13.57 -1.91
CA GLY A 302 -25.31 -14.32 -0.67
C GLY A 302 -24.01 -14.38 0.13
N PHE A 303 -23.00 -13.56 -0.21
CA PHE A 303 -21.72 -13.54 0.50
C PHE A 303 -21.87 -13.24 1.99
N LEU A 304 -22.65 -12.22 2.35
CA LEU A 304 -22.92 -11.86 3.76
C LEU A 304 -23.82 -12.88 4.48
N ARG A 305 -24.67 -13.59 3.73
CA ARG A 305 -25.56 -14.60 4.29
C ARG A 305 -24.81 -15.87 4.63
N GLU A 306 -23.98 -16.36 3.71
CA GLU A 306 -23.21 -17.59 3.87
C GLU A 306 -21.85 -17.38 4.56
N ARG A 307 -21.40 -16.12 4.71
CA ARG A 307 -20.15 -15.73 5.38
C ARG A 307 -18.92 -16.39 4.75
N LYS A 308 -18.89 -16.40 3.41
CA LYS A 308 -17.80 -17.00 2.64
C LYS A 308 -17.71 -16.41 1.23
N ASP A 309 -16.56 -16.63 0.60
CA ASP A 309 -16.36 -16.37 -0.82
C ASP A 309 -17.20 -17.33 -1.67
N ILE A 310 -18.35 -16.86 -2.14
CA ILE A 310 -19.28 -17.65 -2.97
C ILE A 310 -18.57 -18.06 -4.26
N GLY A 311 -18.51 -19.36 -4.53
CA GLY A 311 -17.87 -19.89 -5.74
C GLY A 311 -16.35 -19.71 -5.82
N GLY A 312 -15.71 -19.13 -4.79
CA GLY A 312 -14.28 -18.78 -4.82
C GLY A 312 -13.96 -17.60 -5.73
N TYR A 313 -14.92 -16.69 -5.94
CA TYR A 313 -14.79 -15.57 -6.88
C TYR A 313 -13.70 -14.59 -6.45
N ILE A 314 -13.66 -14.18 -5.19
CA ILE A 314 -12.64 -13.24 -4.67
C ILE A 314 -11.25 -13.85 -4.82
N ALA A 315 -11.06 -15.09 -4.35
CA ALA A 315 -9.76 -15.76 -4.46
C ALA A 315 -9.30 -15.95 -5.92
N ALA A 316 -10.24 -16.13 -6.85
CA ALA A 316 -9.92 -16.20 -8.27
C ALA A 316 -9.49 -14.84 -8.84
N VAL A 317 -10.12 -13.74 -8.41
CA VAL A 317 -9.74 -12.37 -8.80
C VAL A 317 -8.31 -12.05 -8.37
N ASP A 318 -7.97 -12.37 -7.11
CA ASP A 318 -6.62 -12.16 -6.54
C ASP A 318 -5.50 -12.90 -7.32
N ILE A 319 -5.85 -13.99 -8.02
CA ILE A 319 -4.90 -14.75 -8.84
C ILE A 319 -4.87 -14.25 -10.29
N ILE A 320 -6.03 -13.99 -10.89
CA ILE A 320 -6.14 -13.67 -12.31
C ILE A 320 -5.71 -12.24 -12.61
N LEU A 321 -6.08 -11.26 -11.78
CA LEU A 321 -5.81 -9.87 -12.10
C LEU A 321 -4.29 -9.57 -12.15
N PRO A 322 -3.46 -9.96 -11.15
CA PRO A 322 -2.02 -9.78 -11.24
C PRO A 322 -1.39 -10.53 -12.43
N HIS A 323 -1.93 -11.71 -12.76
CA HIS A 323 -1.48 -12.45 -13.94
C HIS A 323 -1.80 -11.69 -15.23
N ALA A 324 -3.03 -11.20 -15.40
CA ALA A 324 -3.46 -10.44 -16.58
C ALA A 324 -2.61 -9.17 -16.76
N ILE A 325 -2.34 -8.43 -15.67
CA ILE A 325 -1.46 -7.25 -15.70
C ILE A 325 -0.03 -7.62 -16.09
N ARG A 326 0.53 -8.72 -15.56
CA ARG A 326 1.85 -9.21 -15.97
C ARG A 326 1.91 -9.51 -17.46
N VAL A 327 0.86 -10.13 -18.02
CA VAL A 327 0.79 -10.37 -19.47
C VAL A 327 0.70 -9.04 -20.24
N ALA A 328 -0.09 -8.08 -19.74
CA ALA A 328 -0.34 -6.81 -20.39
C ALA A 328 0.93 -5.95 -20.61
N VAL A 329 1.90 -6.09 -19.70
CA VAL A 329 3.19 -5.36 -19.79
C VAL A 329 4.26 -6.09 -20.61
N LEU A 330 4.04 -7.36 -20.99
CA LEU A 330 4.95 -8.08 -21.86
C LEU A 330 4.76 -7.65 -23.33
N PRO A 331 5.84 -7.73 -24.16
CA PRO A 331 5.71 -7.58 -25.60
C PRO A 331 4.61 -8.49 -26.16
N LYS A 332 3.73 -7.94 -27.00
CA LYS A 332 2.57 -8.64 -27.56
C LYS A 332 2.91 -9.98 -28.24
N LEU A 333 4.10 -10.08 -28.86
CA LEU A 333 4.60 -11.30 -29.47
C LEU A 333 4.74 -12.46 -28.46
N LEU A 334 4.96 -12.16 -27.18
CA LEU A 334 5.12 -13.15 -26.11
C LEU A 334 3.79 -13.53 -25.44
N TRP A 335 2.68 -12.84 -25.74
CA TRP A 335 1.38 -13.17 -25.13
C TRP A 335 0.92 -14.61 -25.38
N PRO A 336 1.07 -15.20 -26.59
CA PRO A 336 0.69 -16.59 -26.82
C PRO A 336 1.48 -17.58 -25.95
N LEU A 337 2.72 -17.25 -25.56
CA LEU A 337 3.55 -18.10 -24.71
C LEU A 337 2.99 -18.26 -23.30
N GLN A 338 2.10 -17.36 -22.86
CA GLN A 338 1.45 -17.46 -21.54
C GLN A 338 0.52 -18.68 -21.44
N ILE A 339 0.02 -19.19 -22.57
CA ILE A 339 -0.73 -20.45 -22.60
C ILE A 339 0.14 -21.61 -22.11
N LEU A 340 1.46 -21.56 -22.34
CA LEU A 340 2.40 -22.59 -21.88
C LEU A 340 2.55 -22.63 -20.36
N VAL A 341 2.18 -21.56 -19.64
CA VAL A 341 2.20 -21.50 -18.16
C VAL A 341 0.99 -22.21 -17.55
N LEU A 342 -0.13 -22.29 -18.29
CA LEU A 342 -1.40 -22.85 -17.79
C LEU A 342 -1.30 -24.32 -17.31
N PRO A 343 -0.64 -25.25 -18.03
CA PRO A 343 -0.51 -26.63 -17.57
C PRO A 343 0.20 -26.74 -16.21
N PHE A 344 1.20 -25.88 -15.99
CA PHE A 344 2.07 -25.92 -14.81
C PHE A 344 1.51 -25.17 -13.59
N SER A 345 0.46 -24.36 -13.75
CA SER A 345 -0.19 -23.64 -12.64
C SER A 345 -1.62 -24.12 -12.39
N ALA A 346 -1.79 -25.04 -11.44
CA ALA A 346 -3.11 -25.52 -11.01
C ALA A 346 -3.98 -24.39 -10.46
N LYS A 347 -3.38 -23.41 -9.75
CA LYS A 347 -4.06 -22.22 -9.22
C LYS A 347 -4.66 -21.37 -10.35
N LEU A 348 -3.90 -21.11 -11.41
CA LEU A 348 -4.37 -20.32 -12.54
C LEU A 348 -5.46 -21.04 -13.33
N ARG A 349 -5.33 -22.35 -13.55
CA ARG A 349 -6.39 -23.17 -14.17
C ARG A 349 -7.69 -23.15 -13.37
N ARG A 350 -7.60 -23.33 -12.06
CA ARG A 350 -8.77 -23.26 -11.17
C ARG A 350 -9.42 -21.88 -11.26
N SER A 351 -8.63 -20.81 -11.18
CA SER A 351 -9.14 -19.44 -11.26
C SER A 351 -9.84 -19.17 -12.60
N LEU A 352 -9.29 -19.64 -13.72
CA LEU A 352 -9.95 -19.53 -15.03
C LEU A 352 -11.28 -20.29 -15.08
N SER A 353 -11.35 -21.46 -14.44
CA SER A 353 -12.61 -22.21 -14.32
C SER A 353 -13.65 -21.44 -13.50
N VAL A 354 -13.21 -20.77 -12.42
CA VAL A 354 -14.08 -19.94 -11.59
C VAL A 354 -14.60 -18.72 -12.37
N PHE A 355 -13.75 -18.07 -13.18
CA PHE A 355 -14.19 -16.98 -14.05
C PHE A 355 -15.23 -17.43 -15.09
N LYS A 356 -15.06 -18.62 -15.68
CA LYS A 356 -16.11 -19.21 -16.55
C LYS A 356 -17.42 -19.44 -15.79
N SER A 357 -17.34 -19.86 -14.52
CA SER A 357 -18.53 -19.99 -13.65
C SER A 357 -19.19 -18.62 -13.41
N LEU A 358 -18.41 -17.58 -13.11
CA LEU A 358 -18.94 -16.22 -12.89
C LEU A 358 -19.62 -15.66 -14.15
N THR A 359 -19.01 -15.88 -15.32
CA THR A 359 -19.64 -15.58 -16.62
C THR A 359 -20.97 -16.32 -16.78
N ALA A 360 -21.02 -17.62 -16.47
CA ALA A 360 -22.25 -18.40 -16.57
C ALA A 360 -23.34 -17.90 -15.62
N VAL A 361 -22.97 -17.49 -14.40
CA VAL A 361 -23.90 -16.88 -13.43
C VAL A 361 -24.43 -15.55 -13.95
N SER A 362 -23.55 -14.67 -14.45
CA SER A 362 -23.98 -13.39 -15.04
C SER A 362 -24.94 -13.61 -16.20
N LYS A 363 -24.65 -14.56 -17.10
CA LYS A 363 -25.53 -14.89 -18.22
C LYS A 363 -26.89 -15.41 -17.74
N LYS A 364 -26.87 -16.36 -16.80
CA LYS A 364 -28.08 -16.94 -16.23
C LYS A 364 -29.00 -15.89 -15.61
N LEU A 365 -28.45 -14.91 -14.89
CA LEU A 365 -29.25 -13.83 -14.29
C LEU A 365 -29.93 -12.94 -15.34
N VAL A 366 -29.24 -12.69 -16.45
CA VAL A 366 -29.82 -11.95 -17.58
C VAL A 366 -30.91 -12.78 -18.26
N ASP A 367 -30.65 -14.08 -18.52
CA ASP A 367 -31.61 -15.00 -19.13
C ASP A 367 -32.89 -15.10 -18.27
N GLU A 368 -32.76 -15.34 -16.97
CA GLU A 368 -33.88 -15.39 -16.02
C GLU A 368 -34.72 -14.09 -16.04
N ARG A 369 -34.06 -12.93 -16.16
CA ARG A 369 -34.76 -11.64 -16.25
C ARG A 369 -35.53 -11.52 -17.56
N VAL A 370 -34.91 -11.86 -18.68
CA VAL A 370 -35.54 -11.82 -20.00
C VAL A 370 -36.76 -12.75 -20.05
N GLU A 371 -36.63 -13.96 -19.54
CA GLU A 371 -37.72 -14.95 -19.49
C GLU A 371 -38.88 -14.50 -18.59
N SER A 372 -38.58 -13.86 -17.44
CA SER A 372 -39.60 -13.40 -16.50
C SER A 372 -40.49 -12.28 -17.07
N GLY A 373 -39.96 -11.48 -18.01
CA GLY A 373 -40.64 -10.31 -18.59
C GLY A 373 -41.01 -9.22 -17.58
N LYS A 374 -40.60 -9.34 -16.31
CA LYS A 374 -40.91 -8.43 -15.20
C LYS A 374 -39.62 -8.12 -14.46
N GLY A 375 -39.18 -6.86 -14.54
CA GLY A 375 -37.97 -6.39 -13.88
C GLY A 375 -38.27 -5.29 -12.88
N ARG A 376 -37.55 -5.31 -11.75
CA ARG A 376 -37.36 -4.11 -10.94
C ARG A 376 -36.66 -3.06 -11.82
N PRO A 377 -36.92 -1.74 -11.68
CA PRO A 377 -36.24 -0.70 -12.46
C PRO A 377 -34.78 -0.47 -12.02
N ASP A 378 -34.02 -1.56 -11.93
CA ASP A 378 -32.61 -1.63 -11.61
C ASP A 378 -31.73 -1.38 -12.85
N MET A 379 -30.40 -1.47 -12.66
CA MET A 379 -29.46 -1.20 -13.75
C MET A 379 -29.54 -2.24 -14.87
N LEU A 380 -29.85 -3.51 -14.56
CA LEU A 380 -30.02 -4.54 -15.57
C LEU A 380 -31.26 -4.29 -16.44
N GLU A 381 -32.41 -3.94 -15.85
CA GLU A 381 -33.61 -3.64 -16.65
C GLU A 381 -33.35 -2.48 -17.61
N ARG A 382 -32.67 -1.43 -17.15
CA ARG A 382 -32.29 -0.30 -18.01
C ARG A 382 -31.34 -0.70 -19.14
N LEU A 383 -30.41 -1.64 -18.91
CA LEU A 383 -29.56 -2.19 -19.99
C LEU A 383 -30.38 -3.00 -21.00
N LEU A 384 -31.37 -3.77 -20.52
CA LEU A 384 -32.28 -4.52 -21.39
C LEU A 384 -33.16 -3.58 -22.21
N GLU A 385 -33.64 -2.47 -21.63
CA GLU A 385 -34.36 -1.42 -22.36
C GLU A 385 -33.53 -0.86 -23.53
N VAL A 386 -32.26 -0.52 -23.29
CA VAL A 386 -31.34 -0.06 -24.35
C VAL A 386 -31.19 -1.11 -25.46
N SER A 387 -31.12 -2.40 -25.12
CA SER A 387 -31.07 -3.48 -26.12
C SER A 387 -32.38 -3.62 -26.90
N ARG A 388 -33.54 -3.30 -26.31
CA ARG A 388 -34.85 -3.34 -26.97
C ARG A 388 -35.07 -2.17 -27.94
N GLU A 389 -34.39 -1.03 -27.75
CA GLU A 389 -34.49 0.16 -28.60
C GLU A 389 -33.95 -0.02 -30.04
N LYS A 390 -33.51 -1.24 -30.42
CA LYS A 390 -33.01 -1.61 -31.76
C LYS A 390 -31.86 -0.71 -32.26
N SER A 391 -30.82 -0.55 -31.44
CA SER A 391 -29.53 -0.05 -31.92
C SER A 391 -28.80 -1.14 -32.71
N PRO A 392 -28.29 -0.88 -33.93
CA PRO A 392 -27.59 -1.90 -34.72
C PRO A 392 -26.29 -2.39 -34.09
N ASP A 393 -25.77 -1.67 -33.09
CA ASP A 393 -24.48 -1.90 -32.43
C ASP A 393 -24.63 -2.18 -30.92
N PHE A 394 -25.82 -2.58 -30.45
CA PHE A 394 -26.06 -3.01 -29.07
C PHE A 394 -27.14 -4.08 -28.98
N ASP A 395 -26.74 -5.32 -28.68
CA ASP A 395 -27.65 -6.47 -28.57
C ASP A 395 -27.57 -7.16 -27.20
N ILE A 396 -28.25 -8.31 -27.07
CA ILE A 396 -28.27 -9.07 -25.82
C ILE A 396 -26.88 -9.59 -25.40
N THR A 397 -25.98 -9.85 -26.35
CA THR A 397 -24.60 -10.26 -26.04
C THR A 397 -23.81 -9.14 -25.38
N ASP A 398 -24.13 -7.89 -25.73
CA ASP A 398 -23.59 -6.71 -25.07
C ASP A 398 -24.14 -6.54 -23.66
N VAL A 399 -25.41 -6.90 -23.42
CA VAL A 399 -25.98 -6.93 -22.06
C VAL A 399 -25.23 -7.94 -21.19
N TYR A 400 -24.93 -9.16 -21.67
CA TYR A 400 -24.12 -10.12 -20.91
C TYR A 400 -22.73 -9.55 -20.58
N THR A 401 -22.12 -8.88 -21.56
CA THR A 401 -20.77 -8.33 -21.46
C THR A 401 -20.68 -7.17 -20.46
N GLU A 402 -21.60 -6.21 -20.53
CA GLU A 402 -21.66 -5.08 -19.59
C GLU A 402 -22.08 -5.54 -18.18
N SER A 403 -22.98 -6.52 -18.07
CA SER A 403 -23.37 -7.12 -16.77
C SER A 403 -22.21 -7.81 -16.08
N TYR A 404 -21.44 -8.61 -16.81
CA TYR A 404 -20.23 -9.25 -16.28
C TYR A 404 -19.20 -8.20 -15.84
N THR A 405 -19.00 -7.17 -16.67
CA THR A 405 -18.06 -6.07 -16.38
C THR A 405 -18.46 -5.31 -15.12
N ALA A 406 -19.76 -5.08 -14.90
CA ALA A 406 -20.27 -4.41 -13.72
C ALA A 406 -20.00 -5.18 -12.42
N ILE A 407 -20.17 -6.51 -12.42
CA ILE A 407 -19.85 -7.37 -11.26
C ILE A 407 -18.39 -7.20 -10.86
N PHE A 408 -17.48 -7.36 -11.83
CA PHE A 408 -16.05 -7.35 -11.57
C PHE A 408 -15.52 -5.95 -11.22
N ALA A 409 -15.83 -4.94 -12.04
CA ALA A 409 -15.30 -3.59 -11.87
C ALA A 409 -15.90 -2.86 -10.66
N GLY A 410 -17.16 -3.14 -10.33
CA GLY A 410 -17.90 -2.47 -9.26
C GLY A 410 -17.58 -3.01 -7.86
N SER A 411 -17.33 -4.31 -7.73
CA SER A 411 -17.19 -4.95 -6.41
C SER A 411 -15.79 -4.73 -5.80
N ASP A 412 -14.74 -5.14 -6.51
CA ASP A 412 -13.35 -5.14 -6.00
C ASP A 412 -12.83 -3.71 -5.75
N THR A 413 -13.01 -2.81 -6.72
CA THR A 413 -12.48 -1.43 -6.58
C THR A 413 -13.16 -0.63 -5.47
N THR A 414 -14.43 -0.91 -5.20
CA THR A 414 -15.18 -0.30 -4.09
C THR A 414 -14.71 -0.86 -2.76
N ALA A 415 -14.46 -2.17 -2.67
CA ALA A 415 -13.93 -2.80 -1.46
C ALA A 415 -12.58 -2.22 -1.07
N VAL A 416 -11.67 -2.03 -2.05
CA VAL A 416 -10.37 -1.39 -1.81
C VAL A 416 -10.50 0.04 -1.26
N ALA A 417 -11.49 0.81 -1.74
CA ALA A 417 -11.70 2.18 -1.26
C ALA A 417 -12.15 2.21 0.21
N ILE A 418 -13.13 1.38 0.57
CA ILE A 418 -13.61 1.25 1.97
C ILE A 418 -12.47 0.75 2.87
N ARG A 419 -11.76 -0.29 2.44
CA ARG A 419 -10.61 -0.83 3.17
C ARG A 419 -9.51 0.20 3.38
N SER A 420 -9.22 1.03 2.39
CA SER A 420 -8.26 2.12 2.53
C SER A 420 -8.68 3.10 3.63
N ALA A 421 -9.95 3.50 3.66
CA ALA A 421 -10.44 4.41 4.68
C ALA A 421 -10.34 3.79 6.08
N LEU A 422 -10.83 2.55 6.25
CA LEU A 422 -10.76 1.83 7.53
C LEU A 422 -9.31 1.63 8.00
N TYR A 423 -8.43 1.17 7.12
CA TYR A 423 -7.02 0.94 7.45
C TYR A 423 -6.34 2.23 7.91
N ASN A 424 -6.51 3.32 7.18
CA ASN A 424 -5.88 4.59 7.52
C ASN A 424 -6.47 5.20 8.79
N LEU A 425 -7.78 5.10 9.02
CA LEU A 425 -8.39 5.55 10.26
C LEU A 425 -7.88 4.76 11.47
N CYS A 426 -7.77 3.44 11.38
CA CYS A 426 -7.20 2.61 12.45
C CYS A 426 -5.73 2.94 12.75
N LYS A 427 -4.98 3.43 11.76
CA LYS A 427 -3.58 3.85 11.91
C LYS A 427 -3.41 5.29 12.41
N ASN A 428 -4.45 6.12 12.33
CA ASN A 428 -4.37 7.55 12.66
C ASN A 428 -5.46 7.91 13.69
N PRO A 429 -5.21 7.68 15.00
CA PRO A 429 -6.20 7.89 16.07
C PRO A 429 -6.81 9.30 16.11
N ASP A 430 -6.02 10.33 15.78
CA ASP A 430 -6.51 11.71 15.77
C ASP A 430 -7.55 11.96 14.67
N ALA A 431 -7.32 11.41 13.47
CA ALA A 431 -8.27 11.47 12.37
C ALA A 431 -9.54 10.65 12.69
N TYR A 432 -9.37 9.48 13.29
CA TYR A 432 -10.49 8.67 13.79
C TYR A 432 -11.34 9.46 14.80
N ALA A 433 -10.72 10.07 15.81
CA ALA A 433 -11.42 10.84 16.83
C ALA A 433 -12.10 12.10 16.29
N LYS A 434 -11.52 12.75 15.27
CA LYS A 434 -12.17 13.87 14.55
C LYS A 434 -13.40 13.40 13.77
N LEU A 435 -13.27 12.31 13.02
CA LEU A 435 -14.37 11.71 12.27
C LEU A 435 -15.52 11.31 13.18
N GLN A 436 -15.21 10.62 14.29
CA GLN A 436 -16.21 10.20 15.26
C GLN A 436 -16.95 11.40 15.87
N ARG A 437 -16.23 12.46 16.24
CA ARG A 437 -16.86 13.69 16.76
C ARG A 437 -17.82 14.35 15.77
N GLU A 438 -17.48 14.40 14.49
CA GLU A 438 -18.39 14.93 13.47
C GLU A 438 -19.67 14.09 13.37
N ILE A 439 -19.53 12.77 13.32
CA ILE A 439 -20.67 11.85 13.24
C ILE A 439 -21.56 11.96 14.49
N ASP A 440 -20.95 11.96 15.69
CA ASP A 440 -21.66 12.08 16.97
C ASP A 440 -22.39 13.42 17.08
N GLN A 441 -21.80 14.50 16.58
CA GLN A 441 -22.44 15.81 16.54
C GLN A 441 -23.68 15.79 15.64
N TYR A 442 -23.58 15.28 14.42
CA TYR A 442 -24.72 15.21 13.51
C TYR A 442 -25.84 14.29 14.05
N GLN A 443 -25.46 13.20 14.72
CA GLN A 443 -26.40 12.33 15.43
C GLN A 443 -27.13 13.08 16.56
N ALA A 444 -26.40 13.80 17.41
CA ALA A 444 -26.97 14.56 18.53
C ALA A 444 -27.90 15.69 18.07
N GLU A 445 -27.62 16.28 16.90
CA GLU A 445 -28.47 17.28 16.25
C GLU A 445 -29.70 16.69 15.55
N GLY A 446 -29.87 15.36 15.55
CA GLY A 446 -30.99 14.67 14.90
C GLY A 446 -30.94 14.76 13.37
N LYS A 447 -29.75 14.95 12.79
CA LYS A 447 -29.53 15.11 11.34
C LYS A 447 -29.26 13.80 10.61
N LEU A 448 -29.17 12.68 11.32
CA LEU A 448 -28.85 11.38 10.76
C LEU A 448 -30.03 10.41 10.94
N SER A 449 -30.34 9.70 9.86
CA SER A 449 -31.24 8.56 9.85
C SER A 449 -30.57 7.31 10.44
N SER A 450 -31.37 6.28 10.76
CA SER A 450 -30.84 5.00 11.28
C SER A 450 -29.87 4.31 10.31
N ILE A 451 -30.14 4.47 9.02
CA ILE A 451 -29.22 4.16 7.93
C ILE A 451 -28.92 5.49 7.27
N ILE A 452 -27.66 5.88 7.30
CA ILE A 452 -27.22 7.18 6.81
C ILE A 452 -27.41 7.22 5.30
N THR A 453 -28.25 8.14 4.83
CA THR A 453 -28.42 8.40 3.42
C THR A 453 -27.20 9.13 2.85
N TYR A 454 -27.00 9.03 1.55
CA TYR A 454 -25.96 9.77 0.87
C TYR A 454 -26.10 11.28 1.07
N ALA A 455 -27.33 11.80 1.08
CA ALA A 455 -27.57 13.22 1.26
C ALA A 455 -27.07 13.70 2.64
N GLU A 456 -27.35 12.94 3.70
CA GLU A 456 -26.84 13.21 5.05
C GLU A 456 -25.31 13.11 5.10
N ALA A 457 -24.75 12.04 4.54
CA ALA A 457 -23.30 11.84 4.50
C ALA A 457 -22.55 12.92 3.73
N SER A 458 -23.10 13.39 2.61
CA SER A 458 -22.49 14.47 1.81
C SER A 458 -22.46 15.82 2.54
N ASN A 459 -23.29 15.99 3.57
CA ASN A 459 -23.27 17.17 4.43
C ASN A 459 -22.23 17.07 5.56
N MET A 460 -21.52 15.95 5.71
CA MET A 460 -20.44 15.75 6.67
C MET A 460 -19.08 15.96 5.99
N PRO A 461 -18.49 17.16 6.10
CA PRO A 461 -17.30 17.51 5.34
C PRO A 461 -16.05 16.71 5.74
N TYR A 462 -15.90 16.31 7.02
CA TYR A 462 -14.77 15.51 7.45
C TYR A 462 -14.89 14.05 7.00
N VAL A 463 -16.09 13.46 7.01
CA VAL A 463 -16.37 12.16 6.35
C VAL A 463 -15.92 12.19 4.89
N THR A 464 -16.33 13.23 4.16
CA THR A 464 -15.95 13.40 2.75
C THR A 464 -14.43 13.54 2.59
N ALA A 465 -13.77 14.31 3.47
CA ALA A 465 -12.32 14.50 3.47
C ALA A 465 -11.55 13.19 3.74
N VAL A 466 -12.01 12.38 4.70
CA VAL A 466 -11.45 11.06 5.01
C VAL A 466 -11.52 10.14 3.81
N CYS A 467 -12.68 10.07 3.14
CA CYS A 467 -12.81 9.28 1.93
C CYS A 467 -11.85 9.80 0.85
N LYS A 468 -11.78 11.13 0.62
CA LYS A 468 -10.91 11.74 -0.41
C LYS A 468 -9.46 11.34 -0.17
N GLU A 469 -9.02 11.46 1.08
CA GLU A 469 -7.66 11.11 1.47
C GLU A 469 -7.37 9.63 1.36
N ALA A 470 -8.31 8.77 1.73
CA ALA A 470 -8.16 7.32 1.62
C ALA A 470 -7.91 6.88 0.16
N MET A 471 -8.67 7.44 -0.79
CA MET A 471 -8.46 7.13 -2.21
C MET A 471 -7.25 7.85 -2.82
N ARG A 472 -6.77 8.92 -2.18
CA ARG A 472 -5.51 9.58 -2.58
C ARG A 472 -4.34 8.67 -2.23
N VAL A 473 -4.24 8.27 -0.96
CA VAL A 473 -3.13 7.46 -0.41
C VAL A 473 -3.15 6.03 -0.98
N PHE A 474 -4.31 5.39 -1.06
CA PHE A 474 -4.48 4.09 -1.71
C PHE A 474 -5.56 4.15 -2.79
N PRO A 475 -5.22 4.58 -4.02
CA PRO A 475 -6.15 4.53 -5.13
C PRO A 475 -6.45 3.08 -5.50
N SER A 476 -7.73 2.73 -5.68
CA SER A 476 -8.10 1.33 -5.98
C SER A 476 -7.50 0.78 -7.27
N ILE A 477 -7.06 1.65 -8.18
CA ILE A 477 -6.26 1.24 -9.33
C ILE A 477 -4.92 1.97 -9.25
N ALA A 478 -3.89 1.25 -8.80
CA ALA A 478 -2.51 1.71 -8.66
C ALA A 478 -1.64 1.37 -9.90
N LEU A 479 -2.22 1.49 -11.09
CA LEU A 479 -1.58 1.13 -12.36
C LEU A 479 -1.46 2.34 -13.26
N SER A 480 -0.45 2.34 -14.14
CA SER A 480 -0.37 3.30 -15.23
C SER A 480 -1.58 3.16 -16.15
N PHE A 481 -2.12 4.29 -16.65
CA PHE A 481 -3.17 4.29 -17.67
C PHE A 481 -2.58 4.60 -19.05
N PRO A 482 -1.95 3.63 -19.74
CA PRO A 482 -1.17 3.89 -20.93
C PRO A 482 -2.02 4.37 -22.10
N ARG A 483 -1.46 5.30 -22.86
CA ARG A 483 -1.99 5.84 -24.11
C ARG A 483 -0.93 5.79 -25.20
N HIS A 484 -1.35 5.56 -26.44
CA HIS A 484 -0.48 5.78 -27.59
C HIS A 484 -0.36 7.27 -27.87
N VAL A 485 0.87 7.72 -28.08
CA VAL A 485 1.15 9.07 -28.54
C VAL A 485 0.63 9.22 -29.98
N PRO A 486 -0.17 10.27 -30.27
CA PRO A 486 -0.76 10.49 -31.59
C PRO A 486 0.28 10.69 -32.71
N LYS A 487 -0.19 10.63 -33.97
CA LYS A 487 0.61 10.98 -35.15
C LYS A 487 1.22 12.38 -34.99
N GLY A 488 2.48 12.54 -35.39
CA GLY A 488 3.26 13.76 -35.21
C GLY A 488 4.07 13.82 -33.91
N GLY A 489 3.88 12.88 -32.98
CA GLY A 489 4.55 12.89 -31.67
C GLY A 489 4.04 14.00 -30.76
N ARG A 490 4.59 14.09 -29.55
CA ARG A 490 4.25 15.11 -28.54
C ARG A 490 5.46 15.51 -27.73
N ASN A 491 5.57 16.79 -27.38
CA ASN A 491 6.56 17.27 -26.43
C ASN A 491 5.96 17.17 -25.02
N LEU A 492 6.46 16.24 -24.22
CA LEU A 492 6.00 16.03 -22.83
C LEU A 492 7.19 16.25 -21.90
N CYS A 493 7.01 17.06 -20.86
CA CYS A 493 8.05 17.33 -19.86
C CYS A 493 9.40 17.82 -20.47
N GLY A 494 9.34 18.56 -21.58
CA GLY A 494 10.54 19.03 -22.31
C GLY A 494 11.17 18.01 -23.28
N TYR A 495 10.61 16.80 -23.41
CA TYR A 495 11.12 15.76 -24.30
C TYR A 495 10.15 15.48 -25.45
N TYR A 496 10.68 15.34 -26.67
CA TYR A 496 9.90 14.86 -27.81
C TYR A 496 9.69 13.35 -27.73
N ILE A 497 8.44 12.93 -27.60
CA ILE A 497 8.02 11.54 -27.59
C ILE A 497 7.44 11.18 -28.97
N PRO A 498 8.02 10.20 -29.69
CA PRO A 498 7.57 9.85 -31.03
C PRO A 498 6.15 9.27 -31.06
N ALA A 499 5.48 9.41 -32.21
CA ALA A 499 4.18 8.78 -32.44
C ALA A 499 4.22 7.25 -32.22
N GLY A 500 3.16 6.69 -31.65
CA GLY A 500 3.04 5.26 -31.37
C GLY A 500 3.71 4.78 -30.08
N TYR A 501 4.58 5.59 -29.46
CA TYR A 501 5.08 5.32 -28.11
C TYR A 501 3.93 5.28 -27.10
N ARG A 502 4.16 4.60 -25.98
CA ARG A 502 3.23 4.52 -24.86
C ARG A 502 3.62 5.54 -23.80
N VAL A 503 2.64 6.29 -23.31
CA VAL A 503 2.80 7.18 -22.16
C VAL A 503 1.65 6.97 -21.19
N GLY A 504 1.92 7.03 -19.89
CA GLY A 504 0.84 6.91 -18.91
C GLY A 504 1.25 7.40 -17.53
N VAL A 505 0.25 7.83 -16.77
CA VAL A 505 0.37 8.29 -15.39
C VAL A 505 -0.17 7.19 -14.47
N ASN A 506 0.55 6.90 -13.40
CA ASN A 506 0.11 5.99 -12.35
C ASN A 506 -0.46 6.81 -11.18
N PRO A 507 -1.76 6.68 -10.82
CA PRO A 507 -2.35 7.38 -9.68
C PRO A 507 -1.56 7.19 -8.38
N ALA A 508 -0.99 6.00 -8.14
CA ALA A 508 -0.26 5.70 -6.91
C ALA A 508 1.08 6.44 -6.77
N ALA A 509 1.61 7.02 -7.86
CA ALA A 509 2.73 7.96 -7.80
C ALA A 509 2.25 9.41 -7.91
N PHE A 510 1.29 9.66 -8.80
CA PHE A 510 0.78 11.00 -9.10
C PHE A 510 0.11 11.67 -7.89
N HIS A 511 -0.57 10.87 -7.06
CA HIS A 511 -1.22 11.35 -5.84
C HIS A 511 -0.26 11.75 -4.71
N PHE A 512 1.05 11.50 -4.88
CA PHE A 512 2.11 11.85 -3.93
C PHE A 512 3.00 12.99 -4.44
N VAL A 513 2.64 13.61 -5.56
CA VAL A 513 3.37 14.76 -6.09
C VAL A 513 3.20 15.95 -5.15
N LYS A 514 4.28 16.33 -4.46
CA LYS A 514 4.29 17.38 -3.44
C LYS A 514 3.89 18.77 -3.96
N SER A 515 4.17 19.07 -5.23
CA SER A 515 3.73 20.33 -5.85
C SER A 515 2.21 20.42 -6.04
N ILE A 516 1.48 19.30 -5.98
CA ILE A 516 0.02 19.24 -5.98
C ILE A 516 -0.51 19.09 -4.56
N PHE A 517 0.00 18.09 -3.83
CA PHE A 517 -0.56 17.65 -2.54
C PHE A 517 0.24 18.14 -1.33
N GLY A 518 1.10 19.15 -1.49
CA GLY A 518 1.89 19.71 -0.39
C GLY A 518 3.03 18.81 0.09
N GLU A 519 3.83 19.32 1.02
CA GLU A 519 4.99 18.60 1.56
C GLU A 519 4.63 17.33 2.35
N ASP A 520 3.41 17.31 2.92
CA ASP A 520 2.83 16.18 3.64
C ASP A 520 2.08 15.20 2.73
N ALA A 521 2.39 15.17 1.42
CA ALA A 521 1.75 14.27 0.46
C ALA A 521 1.95 12.78 0.81
N ASP A 522 3.00 12.44 1.55
CA ASP A 522 3.30 11.07 1.98
C ASP A 522 2.41 10.61 3.17
N ASP A 523 1.76 11.56 3.85
CA ASP A 523 0.96 11.29 5.05
C ASP A 523 -0.53 11.13 4.73
N PHE A 524 -1.23 10.32 5.53
CA PHE A 524 -2.70 10.32 5.52
C PHE A 524 -3.21 11.51 6.34
N ASN A 525 -3.58 12.60 5.67
CA ASN A 525 -4.04 13.82 6.32
C ASN A 525 -5.37 14.33 5.74
N PRO A 526 -6.53 13.94 6.31
CA PRO A 526 -7.82 14.46 5.87
C PRO A 526 -7.96 15.99 6.03
N ASP A 527 -7.23 16.63 6.95
CA ASP A 527 -7.31 18.08 7.15
C ASP A 527 -6.82 18.86 5.90
N ARG A 528 -6.08 18.21 4.98
CA ARG A 528 -5.65 18.87 3.74
C ARG A 528 -6.79 19.39 2.90
N TRP A 529 -7.95 18.72 2.94
CA TRP A 529 -9.10 19.06 2.12
C TRP A 529 -9.81 20.34 2.59
N PHE A 530 -9.35 20.92 3.70
CA PHE A 530 -9.81 22.21 4.23
C PHE A 530 -8.81 23.34 3.96
N ARG A 531 -7.67 23.06 3.32
CA ARG A 531 -6.68 24.08 2.94
C ARG A 531 -7.15 24.89 1.74
N SER A 532 -6.54 26.06 1.53
CA SER A 532 -6.88 26.96 0.43
C SER A 532 -6.67 26.36 -0.97
N ASP A 533 -5.77 25.38 -1.09
CA ASP A 533 -5.42 24.66 -2.33
C ASP A 533 -6.24 23.38 -2.55
N ALA A 534 -7.19 23.05 -1.67
CA ALA A 534 -8.00 21.82 -1.75
C ALA A 534 -8.70 21.62 -3.09
N LYS A 535 -9.22 22.70 -3.69
CA LYS A 535 -9.85 22.66 -5.02
C LYS A 535 -8.87 22.24 -6.12
N GLU A 536 -7.61 22.64 -6.01
CA GLU A 536 -6.59 22.28 -6.98
C GLU A 536 -6.11 20.84 -6.77
N MET A 537 -5.95 20.39 -5.51
CA MET A 537 -5.72 18.97 -5.19
C MET A 537 -6.82 18.07 -5.75
N GLU A 538 -8.09 18.47 -5.57
CA GLU A 538 -9.24 17.68 -6.02
C GLU A 538 -9.29 17.54 -7.54
N ARG A 539 -8.87 18.56 -8.29
CA ARG A 539 -8.78 18.48 -9.76
C ARG A 539 -7.77 17.43 -10.24
N HIS A 540 -6.75 17.15 -9.44
CA HIS A 540 -5.68 16.20 -9.76
C HIS A 540 -5.93 14.78 -9.20
N MET A 541 -7.06 14.56 -8.53
CA MET A 541 -7.51 13.22 -8.13
C MET A 541 -7.79 12.36 -9.37
N PHE A 542 -6.99 11.32 -9.56
CA PHE A 542 -6.93 10.52 -10.78
C PHE A 542 -7.33 9.04 -10.60
N GLN A 543 -7.85 8.66 -9.43
CA GLN A 543 -8.32 7.30 -9.10
C GLN A 543 -9.43 6.78 -10.04
N PHE A 544 -10.22 7.67 -10.65
CA PHE A 544 -11.27 7.31 -11.61
C PHE A 544 -10.86 7.49 -13.07
N GLY A 545 -9.60 7.84 -13.33
CA GLY A 545 -9.16 8.34 -14.62
C GLY A 545 -9.79 9.70 -14.97
N GLN A 546 -9.57 10.15 -16.20
CA GLN A 546 -10.01 11.47 -16.67
C GLN A 546 -10.46 11.43 -18.14
N GLY A 547 -11.13 12.49 -18.56
CA GLY A 547 -11.51 12.74 -19.95
C GLY A 547 -12.64 11.81 -20.41
N SER A 548 -12.67 11.53 -21.71
CA SER A 548 -13.71 10.68 -22.32
C SER A 548 -13.72 9.25 -21.80
N ARG A 549 -12.63 8.80 -21.15
CA ARG A 549 -12.45 7.45 -20.61
C ARG A 549 -12.59 7.37 -19.09
N GLN A 550 -13.03 8.44 -18.41
CA GLN A 550 -13.28 8.42 -16.97
C GLN A 550 -14.28 7.33 -16.58
N CYS A 551 -14.06 6.70 -15.43
CA CYS A 551 -14.91 5.64 -14.88
C CYS A 551 -16.40 6.01 -14.97
N ILE A 552 -17.21 5.13 -15.56
CA ILE A 552 -18.66 5.33 -15.71
C ILE A 552 -19.39 5.10 -14.39
N GLY A 553 -18.92 4.14 -13.60
CA GLY A 553 -19.45 3.81 -12.28
C GLY A 553 -18.98 4.73 -11.15
N LYS A 554 -18.35 5.88 -11.47
CA LYS A 554 -17.82 6.78 -10.43
C LYS A 554 -18.89 7.20 -9.42
N ASN A 555 -20.13 7.42 -9.88
CA ASN A 555 -21.23 7.83 -9.01
C ASN A 555 -21.74 6.68 -8.14
N VAL A 556 -21.71 5.45 -8.64
CA VAL A 556 -22.06 4.25 -7.85
C VAL A 556 -21.05 4.07 -6.74
N ARG A 557 -19.76 4.06 -7.09
CA ARG A 557 -18.69 3.94 -6.10
C ARG A 557 -18.72 5.11 -5.13
N ALA A 558 -18.87 6.33 -5.62
CA ALA A 558 -19.01 7.51 -4.80
C ALA A 558 -20.21 7.43 -3.85
N HIS A 559 -21.32 6.80 -4.24
CA HIS A 559 -22.44 6.59 -3.33
C HIS A 559 -22.09 5.56 -2.25
N VAL A 560 -21.55 4.39 -2.66
CA VAL A 560 -21.20 3.30 -1.73
C VAL A 560 -20.01 3.64 -0.81
N THR A 561 -19.14 4.57 -1.21
CA THR A 561 -17.96 5.02 -0.44
C THR A 561 -18.10 6.43 0.14
N LEU A 562 -19.14 7.17 -0.25
CA LEU A 562 -19.47 8.56 0.08
C LEU A 562 -18.54 9.66 -0.52
N PHE A 563 -18.89 10.13 -1.72
CA PHE A 563 -18.41 11.37 -2.36
C PHE A 563 -19.51 12.08 -3.15
N SER A 564 -19.71 13.38 -2.94
CA SER A 564 -20.32 14.26 -3.94
C SER A 564 -19.28 15.09 -4.69
N HIS A 565 -19.47 15.22 -6.00
CA HIS A 565 -18.99 16.37 -6.76
C HIS A 565 -19.89 17.56 -6.40
N GLU A 566 -19.34 18.64 -5.85
CA GLU A 566 -19.94 19.97 -6.06
C GLU A 566 -19.88 20.28 -7.57
N ARG A 567 -21.00 20.77 -8.12
CA ARG A 567 -21.10 21.14 -9.54
C ARG A 567 -20.37 22.44 -9.84
#